data_AF-A0A8T5XKS5-F1
#
_entry.id   AF-A0A8T5XKS5-F1
#
_cell.length_a   1.000
_cell.length_b   1.000
_cell.length_c   1.000
_cell.angle_alpha   90.00
_cell.angle_beta   90.00
_cell.angle_gamma   90.00
#
_symmetry.space_group_name_H-M   'P 1'
#
loop_
_entity.id
_entity.type
_entity.pdbx_description
1 polymer ?
#
loop_
_entity_poly.entity_id
_entity_poly.type
_entity_poly.pdbx_seq_one_letter_code
_entity_poly.pdbx_strand_id
1 'polypeptide(L)'
;MDYNFGYMFNKLLYDDSVLEKLDKYSKDYENKSNREILSYIEKLQADVSNDIKLQHIKNLELLSKMEGFTEENAIVNIKYLKRLLKVNENVSNHTRLNRNQYVSGSSLLLWFLLVTLIYRRPFGRRRPFRRY
;
A
#
# COMPACT_ATOMS: atom_id res chain seq x y z
N MET A 1 12.41 4.22 -14.28
CA MET A 1 11.04 3.74 -14.56
C MET A 1 10.15 4.80 -13.98
N ASP A 2 9.64 5.72 -14.81
CA ASP A 2 8.74 6.77 -14.36
C ASP A 2 7.41 6.13 -13.97
N TYR A 3 7.26 5.85 -12.67
CA TYR A 3 6.01 5.35 -12.13
C TYR A 3 5.00 6.48 -12.16
N ASN A 4 4.27 6.61 -13.26
CA ASN A 4 3.19 7.58 -13.36
C ASN A 4 2.02 7.10 -12.50
N PHE A 5 2.06 7.44 -11.20
CA PHE A 5 1.08 7.02 -10.20
C PHE A 5 -0.36 7.37 -10.58
N GLY A 6 -0.55 8.43 -11.39
CA GLY A 6 -1.87 8.81 -11.94
C GLY A 6 -2.43 7.83 -12.98
N TYR A 7 -1.61 6.95 -13.56
CA TYR A 7 -2.06 5.87 -14.45
C TYR A 7 -2.40 4.59 -13.66
N MET A 8 -1.71 4.34 -12.53
CA MET A 8 -2.01 3.21 -11.63
C MET A 8 -3.24 3.45 -10.77
N PHE A 9 -3.38 4.67 -10.26
CA PHE A 9 -4.57 5.10 -9.54
C PHE A 9 -5.43 5.88 -10.51
N ASN A 10 -6.44 5.20 -11.05
CA ASN A 10 -7.44 5.74 -11.96
C ASN A 10 -7.73 7.21 -11.62
N LYS A 11 -7.32 8.15 -12.48
CA LYS A 11 -7.42 9.61 -12.27
C LYS A 11 -8.85 10.07 -11.92
N LEU A 12 -9.83 9.23 -12.23
CA LEU A 12 -11.25 9.36 -11.92
C LEU A 12 -11.57 9.21 -10.42
N LEU A 13 -10.70 8.56 -9.64
CA LEU A 13 -10.92 8.22 -8.23
C LEU A 13 -10.24 9.18 -7.25
N TYR A 14 -9.32 10.03 -7.69
CA TYR A 14 -8.56 10.93 -6.82
C TYR A 14 -8.45 12.33 -7.44
N ASP A 15 -8.77 13.34 -6.63
CA ASP A 15 -8.67 14.74 -7.05
C ASP A 15 -7.20 15.15 -7.26
N ASP A 16 -6.93 16.20 -8.04
CA ASP A 16 -5.56 16.63 -8.38
C ASP A 16 -4.69 16.90 -7.13
N SER A 17 -5.29 17.43 -6.06
CA SER A 17 -4.60 17.65 -4.77
C SER A 17 -4.06 16.37 -4.11
N VAL A 18 -4.67 15.23 -4.41
CA VAL A 18 -4.26 13.91 -3.94
C VAL A 18 -3.11 13.40 -4.79
N LEU A 19 -3.20 13.60 -6.10
CA LEU A 19 -2.13 13.22 -7.04
C LEU A 19 -0.83 13.97 -6.74
N GLU A 20 -0.90 15.26 -6.40
CA GLU A 20 0.28 16.03 -5.97
C GLU A 20 0.91 15.46 -4.68
N LYS A 21 0.10 14.99 -3.73
CA LYS A 21 0.60 14.35 -2.50
C LYS A 21 1.27 13.01 -2.82
N LEU A 22 0.68 12.23 -3.73
CA LEU A 22 1.26 10.96 -4.16
C LEU A 22 2.59 11.17 -4.91
N ASP A 23 2.73 12.21 -5.71
CA ASP A 23 4.00 12.57 -6.36
C ASP A 23 5.08 12.93 -5.33
N LYS A 24 4.71 13.72 -4.29
CA LYS A 24 5.61 14.00 -3.17
C LYS A 24 6.04 12.73 -2.44
N TYR A 25 5.09 11.86 -2.10
CA TYR A 25 5.40 10.58 -1.47
C TYR A 25 6.28 9.69 -2.36
N SER A 26 6.06 9.68 -3.67
CA SER A 26 6.94 8.99 -4.61
C SER A 26 8.38 9.44 -4.43
N LYS A 27 8.63 10.75 -4.50
CA LYS A 27 9.99 11.32 -4.35
C LYS A 27 10.60 11.01 -2.99
N ASP A 28 9.82 11.11 -1.91
CA ASP A 28 10.30 10.89 -0.54
C ASP A 28 10.68 9.43 -0.27
N TYR A 29 10.01 8.48 -0.94
CA TYR A 29 10.16 7.05 -0.69
C TYR A 29 10.83 6.26 -1.83
N GLU A 30 11.11 6.88 -2.98
CA GLU A 30 11.72 6.25 -4.16
C GLU A 30 13.08 5.60 -3.87
N ASN A 31 13.86 6.16 -2.93
CA ASN A 31 15.18 5.65 -2.56
C ASN A 31 15.20 4.85 -1.25
N LYS A 32 14.07 4.75 -0.54
CA LYS A 32 13.99 4.02 0.72
C LYS A 32 14.08 2.53 0.48
N SER A 33 14.74 1.78 1.35
CA SER A 33 14.74 0.31 1.29
C SER A 33 13.37 -0.25 1.71
N ASN A 34 13.06 -1.48 1.30
CA ASN A 34 11.81 -2.11 1.71
C ASN A 34 11.70 -2.27 3.23
N ARG A 35 12.84 -2.45 3.93
CA ARG A 35 12.89 -2.52 5.40
C ARG A 35 12.49 -1.18 6.03
N GLU A 36 12.97 -0.07 5.48
CA GLU A 36 12.55 1.26 5.93
C GLU A 36 11.06 1.48 5.68
N ILE A 37 10.56 1.14 4.49
CA ILE A 37 9.13 1.26 4.16
C ILE A 37 8.27 0.46 5.15
N LEU A 38 8.66 -0.77 5.49
CA LEU A 38 7.96 -1.57 6.50
C LEU A 38 7.95 -0.90 7.87
N SER A 39 9.08 -0.33 8.30
CA SER A 39 9.14 0.41 9.57
C SER A 39 8.22 1.64 9.56
N TYR A 40 8.10 2.34 8.43
CA TYR A 40 7.15 3.45 8.30
C TYR A 40 5.70 2.96 8.36
N ILE A 41 5.37 1.84 7.71
CA ILE A 41 4.03 1.24 7.80
C ILE A 41 3.69 0.89 9.25
N GLU A 42 4.62 0.27 9.98
CA GLU A 42 4.43 -0.09 11.39
C GLU A 42 4.16 1.11 12.29
N LYS A 43 4.80 2.25 12.03
CA LYS A 43 4.56 3.48 12.77
C LYS A 43 3.24 4.13 12.37
N LEU A 44 3.01 4.33 11.07
CA LEU A 44 1.84 5.04 10.55
C LEU A 44 0.54 4.30 10.84
N GLN A 45 0.56 2.96 10.89
CA GLN A 45 -0.65 2.22 11.24
C GLN A 45 -1.14 2.50 12.66
N ALA A 46 -0.30 3.02 13.58
CA ALA A 46 -0.78 3.40 14.91
C ALA A 46 -1.71 4.62 14.86
N ASP A 47 -1.48 5.52 13.90
CA ASP A 47 -2.23 6.78 13.75
C ASP A 47 -3.49 6.64 12.87
N VAL A 48 -3.68 5.47 12.25
CA VAL A 48 -4.79 5.20 11.35
C VAL A 48 -5.87 4.40 12.08
N SER A 49 -7.14 4.82 11.94
CA SER A 49 -8.26 4.13 12.56
C SER A 49 -8.42 2.71 12.01
N ASN A 50 -8.97 1.82 12.84
CA ASN A 50 -9.20 0.42 12.45
C ASN A 50 -10.15 0.27 11.27
N ASP A 51 -11.17 1.14 11.15
CA ASP A 51 -12.07 1.14 9.99
C ASP A 51 -11.30 1.39 8.68
N ILE A 52 -10.38 2.36 8.68
CA ILE A 52 -9.57 2.69 7.52
C ILE A 52 -8.60 1.55 7.18
N LYS A 53 -7.98 0.93 8.21
CA LYS A 53 -7.14 -0.26 8.00
C LYS A 53 -7.93 -1.41 7.38
N LEU A 54 -9.15 -1.67 7.86
CA LEU A 54 -10.03 -2.68 7.28
C LEU A 54 -10.37 -2.37 5.82
N GLN A 55 -10.60 -1.10 5.49
CA GLN A 55 -10.82 -0.69 4.10
C GLN A 55 -9.57 -0.93 3.23
N HIS A 56 -8.39 -0.57 3.72
CA HIS A 56 -7.13 -0.86 3.02
C HIS A 56 -6.93 -2.36 2.81
N ILE A 57 -7.24 -3.19 3.81
CA ILE A 57 -7.21 -4.65 3.70
C ILE A 57 -8.15 -5.14 2.60
N LYS A 58 -9.40 -4.67 2.56
CA LYS A 58 -10.36 -5.02 1.50
C LYS A 58 -9.86 -4.59 0.12
N ASN A 59 -9.28 -3.40 0.01
CA ASN A 59 -8.71 -2.92 -1.25
C ASN A 59 -7.52 -3.77 -1.70
N LEU A 60 -6.66 -4.21 -0.78
CA LEU A 60 -5.56 -5.15 -1.06
C LEU A 60 -6.08 -6.50 -1.55
N GLU A 61 -7.19 -7.00 -0.98
CA GLU A 61 -7.85 -8.22 -1.47
C GLU A 61 -8.40 -8.04 -2.88
N LEU A 62 -9.04 -6.91 -3.17
CA LEU A 62 -9.51 -6.60 -4.52
C LEU A 62 -8.35 -6.54 -5.51
N LEU A 63 -7.24 -5.87 -5.14
CA LEU A 63 -6.03 -5.81 -5.97
C LEU A 63 -5.51 -7.21 -6.28
N SER A 64 -5.46 -8.13 -5.30
CA SER A 64 -5.01 -9.51 -5.52
C SER A 64 -5.83 -10.30 -6.55
N LYS A 65 -7.06 -9.85 -6.84
CA LYS A 65 -7.98 -10.47 -7.81
C LYS A 65 -7.96 -9.80 -9.18
N MET A 66 -7.27 -8.66 -9.34
CA MET A 66 -7.15 -7.96 -10.62
C MET A 66 -6.10 -8.63 -11.51
N GLU A 67 -6.37 -8.71 -12.81
CA GLU A 67 -5.40 -9.15 -13.81
C GLU A 67 -4.15 -8.27 -13.74
N GLY A 68 -2.97 -8.88 -13.62
CA GLY A 68 -1.69 -8.20 -13.37
C GLY A 68 -1.16 -8.30 -11.94
N PHE A 69 -1.96 -8.75 -10.96
CA PHE A 69 -1.55 -9.01 -9.57
C PHE A 69 -1.62 -10.49 -9.18
N THR A 70 -1.90 -11.36 -10.14
CA THR A 70 -2.02 -12.81 -9.96
C THR A 70 -0.66 -13.52 -9.89
N GLU A 71 0.46 -12.80 -10.04
CA GLU A 71 1.79 -13.37 -9.77
C GLU A 71 1.85 -13.86 -8.30
N GLU A 72 2.30 -15.10 -8.08
CA GLU A 72 2.39 -15.72 -6.73
C GLU A 72 3.10 -14.81 -5.71
N ASN A 73 4.11 -14.06 -6.16
CA ASN A 73 4.85 -13.11 -5.32
C ASN A 73 4.00 -11.93 -4.83
N ALA A 74 3.10 -11.41 -5.65
CA ALA A 74 2.20 -10.32 -5.26
C ALA A 74 1.19 -10.81 -4.22
N ILE A 75 0.67 -12.04 -4.38
CA ILE A 75 -0.25 -12.68 -3.43
C ILE A 75 0.43 -12.88 -2.06
N VAL A 76 1.67 -13.36 -2.04
CA VAL A 76 2.45 -13.54 -0.80
C VAL A 76 2.69 -12.20 -0.10
N ASN A 77 3.09 -11.17 -0.85
CA ASN A 77 3.29 -9.82 -0.31
C ASN A 77 2.00 -9.25 0.27
N ILE A 78 0.87 -9.37 -0.45
CA ILE A 78 -0.44 -8.94 0.03
C ILE A 78 -0.83 -9.67 1.32
N LYS A 79 -0.63 -10.98 1.40
CA LYS A 79 -0.91 -11.77 2.61
C LYS A 79 -0.04 -11.33 3.79
N TYR A 80 1.23 -11.01 3.55
CA TYR A 80 2.12 -10.47 4.58
C TYR A 80 1.67 -9.09 5.07
N LEU A 81 1.35 -8.18 4.15
CA LEU A 81 0.88 -6.83 4.49
C LEU A 81 -0.44 -6.84 5.26
N LYS A 82 -1.37 -7.75 4.92
CA LYS A 82 -2.60 -7.96 5.69
C LYS A 82 -2.33 -8.37 7.13
N ARG A 83 -1.32 -9.23 7.37
CA ARG A 83 -0.91 -9.65 8.73
C ARG A 83 -0.19 -8.53 9.48
N LEU A 84 0.51 -7.66 8.76
CA LEU A 84 1.21 -6.53 9.34
C LEU A 84 0.25 -5.47 9.89
N LEU A 85 -0.89 -5.27 9.23
CA LEU A 85 -1.95 -4.36 9.66
C LEU A 85 -2.68 -4.91 10.88
N LYS A 86 -2.34 -4.40 12.06
CA LYS A 86 -3.00 -4.75 13.32
C LYS A 86 -4.34 -4.03 13.41
N VAL A 87 -5.41 -4.79 13.18
CA VAL A 87 -6.79 -4.36 13.39
C VAL A 87 -7.30 -5.04 14.65
N ASN A 88 -7.86 -4.28 15.59
CA ASN A 88 -8.53 -4.89 16.74
C ASN A 88 -9.84 -5.52 16.26
N GLU A 89 -10.06 -6.79 16.60
CA GLU A 89 -11.20 -7.60 16.14
C GLU A 89 -12.58 -7.09 16.64
N ASN A 90 -12.59 -6.15 17.59
CA ASN A 90 -13.81 -5.59 18.18
C ASN A 90 -14.45 -4.44 17.35
N VAL A 91 -13.97 -4.14 16.15
CA VAL A 91 -14.50 -3.03 15.33
C VAL A 91 -15.58 -3.53 14.37
N SER A 92 -16.79 -3.02 14.53
CA SER A 92 -17.95 -3.39 13.72
C SER A 92 -17.73 -3.01 12.24
N ASN A 93 -17.83 -3.98 11.35
CA ASN A 93 -17.58 -3.87 9.90
C ASN A 93 -18.54 -2.94 9.11
N HIS A 94 -19.37 -2.12 9.78
CA HIS A 94 -20.49 -1.39 9.17
C HIS A 94 -20.26 0.11 8.96
N THR A 95 -19.07 0.64 9.23
CA THR A 95 -18.80 2.06 9.09
C THR A 95 -18.61 2.43 7.62
N ARG A 96 -19.61 3.11 7.01
CA ARG A 96 -19.44 3.78 5.72
C ARG A 96 -18.47 4.94 5.92
N LEU A 97 -17.21 4.73 5.60
CA LEU A 97 -16.18 5.77 5.71
C LEU A 97 -16.41 6.88 4.69
N ASN A 98 -16.28 8.12 5.13
CA ASN A 98 -16.35 9.27 4.24
C ASN A 98 -15.04 9.34 3.41
N ARG A 99 -15.14 9.68 2.12
CA ARG A 99 -13.97 9.75 1.19
C ARG A 99 -12.84 10.62 1.77
N ASN A 100 -13.21 11.69 2.48
CA ASN A 100 -12.26 12.60 3.11
C ASN A 100 -11.44 11.95 4.23
N GLN A 101 -11.97 10.94 4.92
CA GLN A 101 -11.25 10.20 5.96
C GLN A 101 -10.26 9.21 5.35
N TYR A 102 -10.63 8.61 4.21
CA TYR A 102 -9.77 7.68 3.46
C TYR A 102 -8.55 8.38 2.84
N VAL A 103 -8.75 9.58 2.28
CA VAL A 103 -7.74 10.36 1.55
C VAL A 103 -7.02 11.39 2.44
N SER A 104 -7.20 11.29 3.76
CA SER A 104 -6.60 12.19 4.75
C SER A 104 -5.21 11.73 5.19
N GLY A 105 -4.22 12.64 5.08
CA GLY A 105 -2.91 12.57 5.72
C GLY A 105 -2.28 11.18 5.82
N SER A 106 -2.17 10.65 7.04
CA SER A 106 -1.54 9.37 7.37
C SER A 106 -2.22 8.16 6.73
N SER A 107 -3.53 8.21 6.44
CA SER A 107 -4.24 7.12 5.74
C SER A 107 -3.80 7.00 4.29
N LEU A 108 -3.69 8.14 3.60
CA LEU A 108 -3.24 8.17 2.20
C LEU A 108 -1.78 7.72 2.08
N LEU A 109 -0.93 8.17 3.01
CA LEU A 109 0.46 7.74 3.06
C LEU A 109 0.57 6.24 3.35
N LEU A 110 -0.20 5.72 4.31
CA LEU A 110 -0.24 4.29 4.61
C LEU A 110 -0.62 3.48 3.37
N TRP A 111 -1.69 3.89 2.66
CA TRP A 111 -2.12 3.26 1.42
C TRP A 111 -1.02 3.27 0.35
N PHE A 112 -0.39 4.43 0.15
CA PHE A 112 0.72 4.59 -0.79
C PHE A 112 1.87 3.62 -0.49
N LEU A 113 2.30 3.50 0.78
CA LEU A 113 3.40 2.61 1.15
C LEU A 113 3.07 1.13 0.96
N LEU A 114 1.84 0.73 1.26
CA LEU A 114 1.35 -0.63 1.05
C LEU A 114 1.41 -1.01 -0.43
N VAL A 115 0.91 -0.12 -1.29
CA VAL A 115 0.91 -0.33 -2.74
C VAL A 115 2.33 -0.31 -3.28
N THR A 116 3.17 0.62 -2.82
CA THR A 116 4.58 0.71 -3.22
C THR A 116 5.33 -0.60 -2.97
N LEU A 117 5.10 -1.28 -1.83
CA LEU A 117 5.72 -2.58 -1.54
C LEU A 117 5.26 -3.71 -2.46
N ILE A 118 4.01 -3.66 -2.94
CA ILE A 118 3.48 -4.67 -3.87
C ILE A 118 4.14 -4.51 -5.24
N TYR A 119 4.26 -3.28 -5.73
CA TYR A 119 4.79 -2.99 -7.07
C TYR A 119 6.32 -3.04 -7.17
N ARG A 120 7.06 -2.84 -6.07
CA ARG A 120 8.53 -2.78 -6.11
C ARG A 120 9.27 -4.10 -6.39
N ARG A 121 8.57 -5.19 -6.68
CA ARG A 121 9.14 -6.54 -6.89
C ARG A 121 9.77 -7.16 -5.62
N PRO A 122 9.90 -8.49 -5.56
CA PRO A 122 9.81 -9.24 -4.32
C PRO A 122 11.05 -9.13 -3.43
N PHE A 123 10.77 -9.17 -2.12
CA PHE A 123 11.71 -9.52 -1.06
C PHE A 123 12.32 -10.91 -1.33
N GLY A 124 13.41 -10.94 -2.09
CA GLY A 124 14.14 -12.19 -2.33
C GLY A 124 14.38 -12.53 -3.80
N ARG A 125 15.01 -11.64 -4.56
CA ARG A 125 16.03 -12.14 -5.48
C ARG A 125 17.28 -12.42 -4.65
N ARG A 126 17.37 -13.61 -4.06
CA ARG A 126 18.68 -14.24 -3.90
C ARG A 126 19.30 -14.19 -5.29
N ARG A 127 20.40 -13.44 -5.42
CA ARG A 127 21.21 -13.41 -6.63
C ARG A 127 21.39 -14.86 -7.10
N PRO A 128 21.18 -15.21 -8.38
CA PRO A 128 21.67 -16.48 -8.85
C PRO A 128 23.17 -16.48 -8.53
N PHE A 129 23.61 -17.42 -7.70
CA PHE A 129 25.01 -17.61 -7.41
C PHE A 129 25.72 -17.72 -8.75
N ARG A 130 26.61 -16.76 -9.01
CA ARG A 130 27.61 -16.83 -10.07
C ARG A 130 28.40 -18.11 -9.79
N ARG A 131 28.12 -19.18 -10.54
CA ARG A 131 29.00 -20.35 -10.58
C ARG A 131 30.26 -19.89 -11.30
N TYR A 132 31.36 -19.83 -10.56
CA TYR A 132 32.71 -19.91 -11.11
C TYR A 132 33.06 -21.38 -11.28
#